data_AF-A0A835X6D5-F1
#
_entry.id   AF-A0A835X6D5-F1
#
_cell.length_a   1.000
_cell.length_b   1.000
_cell.length_c   1.000
_cell.angle_alpha   90.00
_cell.angle_beta   90.00
_cell.angle_gamma   90.00
#
_symmetry.space_group_name_H-M   'P 1'
#
loop_
_entity.id
_entity.type
_entity.pdbx_description
1 polymer ?
#
loop_
_entity_poly.entity_id
_entity_poly.type
_entity_poly.pdbx_seq_one_letter_code
_entity_poly.pdbx_strand_id
1 'polypeptide(L)' 'MGTKIKSSKKVLKKLSKYLDVLTSAEELPNHYEAVKGRLE' A
#
# COMPACT_ATOMS: atom_id res chain seq x y z
N MET A 1 -0.45 -22.36 -4.93
CA MET A 1 -1.15 -22.00 -3.67
C MET A 1 -0.64 -20.63 -3.27
N GLY A 2 -1.44 -19.58 -3.41
CA GLY A 2 -1.00 -18.20 -3.13
C GLY A 2 -1.65 -17.68 -1.85
N THR A 3 -0.86 -17.07 -0.97
CA THR A 3 -1.38 -16.41 0.23
C THR A 3 -2.37 -15.32 -0.19
N LYS A 4 -3.67 -15.51 0.10
CA LYS A 4 -4.70 -14.49 -0.10
C LYS A 4 -4.85 -13.68 1.19
N ILE A 5 -4.34 -12.46 1.18
CA ILE A 5 -4.57 -11.50 2.27
C ILE A 5 -5.77 -10.62 1.91
N LYS A 6 -6.75 -10.56 2.81
CA LYS A 6 -7.88 -9.63 2.73
C LYS A 6 -7.55 -8.40 3.56
N SER A 7 -7.51 -7.25 2.90
CA SER A 7 -7.24 -5.95 3.53
C SER A 7 -8.48 -5.09 3.45
N SER A 8 -8.89 -4.44 4.54
CA SER A 8 -9.98 -3.46 4.51
C SER A 8 -9.45 -2.08 4.13
N LYS A 9 -10.28 -1.24 3.49
CA LYS A 9 -9.92 0.16 3.16
C LYS A 9 -9.41 0.92 4.39
N LYS A 10 -10.03 0.72 5.55
CA LYS A 10 -9.62 1.33 6.83
C LYS A 10 -8.20 0.94 7.24
N VAL A 11 -7.83 -0.33 7.10
CA VAL A 11 -6.49 -0.83 7.41
C VAL A 11 -5.47 -0.30 6.40
N LEU A 12 -5.80 -0.34 5.10
CA LEU A 12 -4.93 0.22 4.06
C LEU A 12 -4.67 1.72 4.27
N LYS A 13 -5.70 2.49 4.68
CA LYS A 13 -5.56 3.92 4.98
C LYS A 13 -4.69 4.19 6.20
N LYS A 14 -4.67 3.28 7.19
CA LYS A 14 -3.75 3.37 8.35
C LYS A 14 -2.30 3.04 7.94
N LEU A 15 -2.13 2.14 6.98
CA LEU A 15 -0.82 1.71 6.49
C LEU A 15 -0.24 2.61 5.39
N SER A 16 -1.05 3.48 4.77
CA SER A 16 -0.66 4.27 3.60
C SER A 16 0.57 5.13 3.86
N LYS A 17 0.67 5.79 5.03
CA LYS A 17 1.84 6.59 5.41
C LYS A 17 3.13 5.74 5.46
N TYR A 18 3.03 4.52 5.97
CA TYR A 18 4.20 3.63 6.07
C TYR A 18 4.59 3.07 4.71
N LEU A 19 3.60 2.74 3.87
CA LEU A 19 3.83 2.29 2.49
C LEU A 19 4.53 3.37 1.66
N ASP A 20 4.12 4.63 1.78
CA ASP A 20 4.76 5.76 1.10
C ASP A 20 6.25 5.88 1.48
N VAL A 21 6.56 5.84 2.79
CA VAL A 21 7.94 5.91 3.29
C VAL A 21 8.78 4.73 2.79
N LEU A 22 8.25 3.50 2.89
CA LEU A 22 8.99 2.30 2.48
C LEU A 22 9.25 2.30 0.96
N THR A 23 8.22 2.59 0.16
CA THR A 23 8.35 2.60 -1.29
C THR A 23 9.23 3.74 -1.80
N SER A 24 9.23 4.90 -1.12
CA SER A 24 10.15 5.99 -1.41
C SER A 24 11.60 5.61 -1.06
N ALA A 25 11.81 4.93 0.06
CA ALA A 25 13.15 4.46 0.48
C ALA A 25 13.69 3.35 -0.43
N GLU A 26 12.83 2.55 -1.04
CA GLU A 26 13.17 1.52 -2.03
C GLU A 26 13.25 2.07 -3.47
N GLU A 27 13.09 3.38 -3.67
CA GLU A 27 13.05 4.03 -5.00
C GLU A 27 11.96 3.48 -5.94
N LEU A 28 10.85 2.98 -5.36
CA LEU A 28 9.69 2.38 -6.04
C LEU A 28 8.38 3.12 -5.73
N PRO A 29 8.28 4.45 -5.96
CA PRO A 29 7.08 5.23 -5.61
C PRO A 29 5.81 4.78 -6.33
N ASN A 30 5.96 4.15 -7.51
CA ASN A 30 4.86 3.53 -8.26
C ASN A 30 4.12 2.44 -7.48
N HIS A 31 4.79 1.77 -6.54
CA HIS A 31 4.16 0.74 -5.70
C HIS A 31 3.15 1.37 -4.71
N TYR A 32 3.44 2.56 -4.17
CA TYR A 32 2.50 3.28 -3.32
C TYR A 32 1.29 3.80 -4.11
N GLU A 33 1.51 4.35 -5.31
CA GLU A 33 0.41 4.85 -6.16
C GLU A 33 -0.59 3.73 -6.54
N ALA A 34 -0.11 2.51 -6.76
CA ALA A 34 -0.98 1.34 -7.00
C ALA A 34 -1.87 1.00 -5.79
N VAL A 35 -1.41 1.25 -4.56
CA VAL A 35 -2.20 1.06 -3.34
C VAL A 35 -3.14 2.25 -3.12
N LYS A 36 -2.68 3.47 -3.40
CA LYS A 36 -3.45 4.71 -3.27
C LYS A 36 -4.71 4.70 -4.13
N GLY A 37 -4.65 4.18 -5.36
CA GLY A 37 -5.85 3.97 -6.19
C GLY A 37 -6.89 3.00 -5.61
N ARG A 38 -6.56 2.24 -4.56
CA ARG A 38 -7.50 1.36 -3.82
C ARG A 38 -8.08 2.02 -2.56
N LEU A 39 -7.56 3.19 -2.18
CA LEU A 39 -7.99 3.96 -1.01
C LEU A 39 -9.12 4.94 -1.31
N GLU A 40 -9.37 5.24 -2.59
CA GLU A 40 -10.52 6.02 -3.07
C GLU A 40 -11.85 5.27 -2.88
#